data_AF-A0A931TQG4-F1
#
_entry.id   AF-A0A931TQG4-F1
#
_cell.length_a   1.000
_cell.length_b   1.000
_cell.length_c   1.000
_cell.angle_alpha   90.00
_cell.angle_beta   90.00
_cell.angle_gamma   90.00
#
_symmetry.space_group_name_H-M   'P 1'
#
loop_
_entity.id
_entity.type
_entity.pdbx_description
1 polymer ?
#
loop_
_entity_poly.entity_id
_entity_poly.type
_entity_poly.pdbx_seq_one_letter_code
_entity_poly.pdbx_strand_id
1 'polypeptide(L)'
;MKFFLILFLTFLFLKSISSCSQNQEKKEPLPKKSLSYPKEVEKYLAIFPKLKESIHFDSTRLLDTNKFKNKIPLELVELLSKKLSKDELSEDNQHYFSAYKKIEDSKLDDKYEDFLKKLDIGMIQNAEVFSIGRWEVGDTLSFLLWNLTYESYPACPIFSGKHFFITLIYFDKIVHTTQIAGIEFSADAPVTAETFVLGTLTESLQLLRKKYVKVKEEEEIIEYGMTKEKWNLDKKLNWEKENLNGK
;
A
#
# COMPACT_ATOMS: atom_id res chain seq x y z
N MET A 1 -62.69 38.89 29.87
CA MET A 1 -63.60 37.76 29.61
C MET A 1 -62.75 36.50 29.45
N LYS A 2 -62.93 35.52 30.34
CA LYS A 2 -62.38 34.13 30.38
C LYS A 2 -60.84 34.01 30.48
N PHE A 3 -60.17 33.77 31.62
CA PHE A 3 -60.21 32.71 32.68
C PHE A 3 -59.70 31.31 32.27
N PHE A 4 -59.00 30.68 33.22
CA PHE A 4 -58.42 29.30 33.34
C PHE A 4 -56.92 29.17 32.99
N LEU A 5 -55.95 29.02 33.91
CA LEU A 5 -55.84 28.30 35.21
C LEU A 5 -56.00 26.76 35.09
N ILE A 6 -55.08 26.02 35.74
CA ILE A 6 -54.93 24.55 36.00
C ILE A 6 -53.50 24.18 35.57
N LEU A 7 -52.45 24.18 36.40
CA LEU A 7 -52.22 23.56 37.72
C LEU A 7 -52.43 22.03 37.71
N PHE A 8 -51.49 21.29 38.27
CA PHE A 8 -51.50 19.83 38.50
C PHE A 8 -51.18 18.91 37.31
N LEU A 9 -49.93 18.41 37.26
CA LEU A 9 -49.67 16.97 37.35
C LEU A 9 -48.20 16.69 37.74
N THR A 10 -47.82 17.14 38.94
CA THR A 10 -46.74 16.51 39.71
C THR A 10 -47.30 15.27 40.38
N PHE A 11 -47.20 14.10 39.76
CA PHE A 11 -47.44 12.84 40.46
C PHE A 11 -46.60 11.69 39.84
N LEU A 12 -45.68 11.20 40.67
CA LEU A 12 -45.14 9.83 40.69
C LEU A 12 -44.33 9.32 39.48
N PHE A 13 -43.01 9.58 39.52
CA PHE A 13 -42.03 8.55 39.16
C PHE A 13 -40.97 8.45 40.27
N LEU A 14 -41.41 7.87 41.39
CA LEU A 14 -40.54 7.34 42.43
C LEU A 14 -40.62 5.81 42.33
N LYS A 15 -39.43 5.18 42.30
CA LYS A 15 -39.12 3.72 42.28
C LYS A 15 -38.82 3.11 40.92
N SER A 16 -37.55 3.13 40.54
CA SER A 16 -36.70 1.93 40.65
C SER A 16 -35.25 2.31 40.34
N ILE A 17 -34.53 2.79 41.36
CA ILE A 17 -33.06 2.72 41.34
C ILE A 17 -32.74 1.29 41.77
N SER A 18 -32.85 0.35 40.82
CA SER A 18 -32.16 -0.92 40.96
C SER A 18 -30.68 -0.59 40.88
N SER A 19 -29.98 -0.69 42.01
CA SER A 19 -28.53 -0.70 42.05
C SER A 19 -28.06 -1.95 41.29
N CYS A 20 -27.93 -1.81 39.97
CA CYS A 20 -27.06 -2.68 39.21
C CYS A 20 -25.65 -2.30 39.64
N SER A 21 -25.19 -2.92 40.73
CA SER A 21 -23.79 -2.98 41.09
C SER A 21 -23.08 -3.69 39.95
N GLN A 22 -22.75 -2.93 38.91
CA GLN A 22 -21.80 -3.34 37.90
C GLN A 22 -20.51 -3.61 38.68
N ASN A 23 -20.21 -4.89 38.88
CA ASN A 23 -18.85 -5.35 39.05
C ASN A 23 -18.08 -4.83 37.84
N GLN A 24 -17.53 -3.62 37.96
CA GLN A 24 -16.45 -3.17 37.13
C GLN A 24 -15.27 -4.04 37.55
N GLU A 25 -15.19 -5.22 36.93
CA GLU A 25 -13.90 -5.90 36.78
C GLU A 25 -12.94 -4.80 36.34
N LYS A 26 -11.99 -4.48 37.23
CA LYS A 26 -10.83 -3.66 36.90
C LYS A 26 -10.15 -4.39 35.74
N LYS A 27 -10.52 -4.06 34.50
CA LYS A 27 -9.74 -4.43 33.33
C LYS A 27 -8.37 -3.83 33.60
N GLU A 28 -7.40 -4.69 33.86
CA GLU A 28 -6.01 -4.28 33.93
C GLU A 28 -5.74 -3.41 32.70
N PRO A 29 -5.11 -2.23 32.88
CA PRO A 29 -4.81 -1.37 31.76
C PRO A 29 -3.98 -2.19 30.79
N LEU A 30 -4.54 -2.43 29.59
CA LEU A 30 -3.85 -3.14 28.53
C LEU A 30 -2.45 -2.53 28.39
N PRO A 31 -1.39 -3.35 28.36
CA PRO A 31 -0.03 -2.83 28.27
C PRO A 31 0.03 -1.84 27.11
N LYS A 32 0.58 -0.64 27.35
CA LYS A 32 0.77 0.38 26.31
C LYS A 32 1.58 -0.26 25.19
N LYS A 33 0.90 -0.68 24.13
CA LYS A 33 1.54 -1.31 22.98
C LYS A 33 2.29 -0.21 22.23
N SER A 34 3.61 -0.36 22.14
CA SER A 34 4.48 0.52 21.38
C SER A 34 4.68 0.01 19.95
N LEU A 35 5.19 0.87 19.08
CA LEU A 35 5.43 0.53 17.69
C LEU A 35 6.52 -0.53 17.67
N SER A 36 6.20 -1.66 17.07
CA SER A 36 7.14 -2.75 16.82
C SER A 36 7.09 -3.10 15.35
N TYR A 37 8.02 -3.94 14.91
CA TYR A 37 8.06 -4.46 13.55
C TYR A 37 8.20 -5.99 13.65
N PRO A 38 7.74 -6.75 12.64
CA PRO A 38 8.14 -8.15 12.54
C PRO A 38 9.67 -8.26 12.58
N LYS A 39 10.23 -9.25 13.29
CA LYS A 39 11.69 -9.39 13.46
C LYS A 39 12.42 -9.46 12.12
N GLU A 40 11.79 -10.07 11.13
CA GLU A 40 12.27 -10.22 9.77
C GLU A 40 12.35 -8.88 9.02
N VAL A 41 11.50 -7.92 9.38
CA VAL A 41 11.53 -6.54 8.85
C VAL A 41 12.48 -5.67 9.66
N GLU A 42 12.55 -5.87 10.98
CA GLU A 42 13.35 -5.06 11.90
C GLU A 42 14.83 -5.00 11.49
N LYS A 43 15.40 -6.15 11.06
CA LYS A 43 16.78 -6.25 10.53
C LYS A 43 17.05 -5.35 9.30
N TYR A 44 16.01 -4.88 8.61
CA TYR A 44 16.12 -4.04 7.41
C TYR A 44 15.67 -2.59 7.64
N LEU A 45 15.30 -2.18 8.85
CA LEU A 45 14.81 -0.81 9.07
C LEU A 45 15.84 0.27 8.73
N ALA A 46 17.14 -0.05 8.77
CA ALA A 46 18.20 0.87 8.38
C ALA A 46 18.09 1.34 6.92
N ILE A 47 17.56 0.50 6.01
CA ILE A 47 17.39 0.87 4.60
C ILE A 47 16.11 1.68 4.34
N PHE A 48 15.17 1.73 5.30
CA PHE A 48 13.95 2.55 5.23
C PHE A 48 14.08 3.78 6.14
N PRO A 49 14.73 4.87 5.70
CA PRO A 49 14.88 6.05 6.52
C PRO A 49 13.52 6.60 6.96
N LYS A 50 13.42 7.06 8.22
CA LYS A 50 12.20 7.70 8.72
C LYS A 50 11.98 9.02 7.98
N LEU A 51 10.83 9.15 7.35
CA LEU A 51 10.42 10.34 6.61
C LEU A 51 9.85 11.37 7.60
N LYS A 52 10.24 12.64 7.43
CA LYS A 52 9.83 13.75 8.33
C LYS A 52 8.45 14.33 8.01
N GLU A 53 7.98 14.11 6.79
CA GLU A 53 6.75 14.70 6.29
C GLU A 53 5.52 14.02 6.90
N SER A 54 4.40 14.74 6.93
CA SER A 54 3.12 14.16 7.36
C SER A 54 2.73 13.02 6.43
N ILE A 55 1.81 12.18 6.90
CA ILE A 55 1.27 11.08 6.10
C ILE A 55 0.49 11.58 4.86
N HIS A 56 0.22 12.89 4.77
CA HIS A 56 -0.29 13.47 3.54
C HIS A 56 0.75 13.35 2.44
N PHE A 57 0.57 12.34 1.62
CA PHE A 57 1.52 11.95 0.60
C PHE A 57 0.87 12.08 -0.77
N ASP A 58 1.56 12.78 -1.67
CA ASP A 58 1.23 12.89 -3.09
C ASP A 58 2.31 12.18 -3.90
N SER A 59 1.89 11.14 -4.63
CA SER A 59 2.79 10.32 -5.44
C SER A 59 3.46 11.02 -6.61
N THR A 60 2.94 12.16 -7.06
CA THR A 60 3.59 12.94 -8.15
C THR A 60 5.04 13.25 -7.80
N ARG A 61 5.33 13.48 -6.52
CA ARG A 61 6.68 13.73 -6.00
C ARG A 61 7.64 12.55 -6.13
N LEU A 62 7.13 11.31 -6.22
CA LEU A 62 7.97 10.12 -6.40
C LEU A 62 8.32 9.86 -7.87
N LEU A 63 7.47 10.28 -8.80
CA LEU A 63 7.67 10.03 -10.23
C LEU A 63 8.93 10.73 -10.75
N ASP A 64 9.28 11.90 -10.19
CA ASP A 64 10.47 12.67 -10.58
C ASP A 64 11.79 12.13 -9.97
N THR A 65 11.71 11.09 -9.13
CA THR A 65 12.89 10.61 -8.39
C THR A 65 13.51 9.37 -9.04
N ASN A 66 14.73 9.55 -9.55
CA ASN A 66 15.61 8.47 -10.02
C ASN A 66 16.74 8.15 -9.02
N LYS A 67 16.60 8.58 -7.75
CA LYS A 67 17.71 8.60 -6.77
C LYS A 67 17.52 7.60 -5.63
N PHE A 68 16.88 6.47 -5.88
CA PHE A 68 16.79 5.41 -4.87
C PHE A 68 18.07 4.59 -4.89
N LYS A 69 18.72 4.46 -3.73
CA LYS A 69 20.04 3.80 -3.61
C LYS A 69 20.00 2.51 -2.82
N ASN A 70 18.98 2.35 -1.98
CA ASN A 70 18.92 1.26 -1.03
C ASN A 70 18.14 0.09 -1.64
N LYS A 71 18.85 -0.86 -2.26
CA LYS A 71 18.23 -2.07 -2.81
C LYS A 71 17.63 -2.92 -1.68
N ILE A 72 16.41 -3.41 -1.87
CA ILE A 72 15.74 -4.32 -0.94
C ILE A 72 16.16 -5.76 -1.27
N PRO A 73 16.61 -6.56 -0.29
CA PRO A 73 16.92 -7.97 -0.50
C PRO A 73 15.69 -8.80 -0.88
N LEU A 74 15.86 -9.82 -1.73
CA LEU A 74 14.78 -10.69 -2.23
C LEU A 74 13.88 -11.23 -1.11
N GLU A 75 14.46 -11.75 -0.02
CA GLU A 75 13.71 -12.29 1.11
C GLU A 75 12.74 -11.27 1.74
N LEU A 76 13.11 -9.99 1.76
CA LEU A 76 12.24 -8.94 2.27
C LEU A 76 11.17 -8.58 1.25
N VAL A 77 11.49 -8.53 -0.05
CA VAL A 77 10.48 -8.32 -1.10
C VAL A 77 9.41 -9.41 -1.06
N GLU A 78 9.81 -10.68 -0.92
CA GLU A 78 8.88 -11.80 -0.76
C GLU A 78 8.02 -11.64 0.50
N LEU A 79 8.62 -11.23 1.61
CA LEU A 79 7.88 -10.99 2.85
C LEU A 79 6.84 -9.86 2.70
N LEU A 80 7.21 -8.73 2.11
CA LEU A 80 6.34 -7.56 1.93
C LEU A 80 5.23 -7.83 0.89
N SER A 81 5.52 -8.57 -0.18
CA SER A 81 4.56 -8.86 -1.25
C SER A 81 3.53 -9.94 -0.90
N LYS A 82 3.75 -10.76 0.14
CA LYS A 82 2.77 -11.77 0.60
C LYS A 82 1.38 -11.22 0.95
N LYS A 83 1.30 -9.93 1.30
CA LYS A 83 0.04 -9.24 1.67
C LYS A 83 -0.42 -8.20 0.65
N LEU A 84 0.06 -8.33 -0.60
CA LEU A 84 -0.37 -7.51 -1.71
C LEU A 84 -1.91 -7.52 -1.84
N SER A 85 -2.49 -6.40 -2.29
CA SER A 85 -3.91 -6.32 -2.64
C SER A 85 -4.30 -7.40 -3.64
N LYS A 86 -5.61 -7.66 -3.70
CA LYS A 86 -6.24 -8.45 -4.76
C LYS A 86 -7.14 -7.50 -5.54
N ASP A 87 -6.53 -6.51 -6.15
CA ASP A 87 -7.17 -5.52 -7.02
C ASP A 87 -6.64 -5.65 -8.45
N GLU A 88 -7.23 -4.94 -9.41
CA GLU A 88 -6.80 -5.01 -10.82
C GLU A 88 -5.29 -4.77 -10.95
N LEU A 89 -4.78 -3.73 -10.30
CA LEU A 89 -3.34 -3.43 -10.26
C LEU A 89 -2.51 -4.57 -9.66
N SER A 90 -3.06 -5.37 -8.74
CA SER A 90 -2.30 -6.44 -8.10
C SER A 90 -1.99 -7.62 -9.01
N GLU A 91 -2.80 -7.88 -10.04
CA GLU A 91 -2.53 -8.98 -10.97
C GLU A 91 -1.28 -8.68 -11.79
N ASP A 92 -1.20 -7.45 -12.34
CA ASP A 92 -0.02 -6.96 -13.04
C ASP A 92 1.19 -6.93 -12.11
N ASN A 93 1.02 -6.46 -10.87
CA ASN A 93 2.10 -6.45 -9.88
C ASN A 93 2.64 -7.86 -9.57
N GLN A 94 1.79 -8.89 -9.52
CA GLN A 94 2.26 -10.28 -9.31
C GLN A 94 3.13 -10.76 -10.47
N HIS A 95 2.81 -10.37 -11.70
CA HIS A 95 3.65 -10.65 -12.87
C HIS A 95 5.05 -10.03 -12.68
N TYR A 96 5.11 -8.73 -12.35
CA TYR A 96 6.39 -8.03 -12.17
C TYR A 96 7.20 -8.56 -10.98
N PHE A 97 6.56 -8.96 -9.88
CA PHE A 97 7.24 -9.60 -8.75
C PHE A 97 7.78 -10.99 -9.09
N SER A 98 7.03 -11.78 -9.86
CA SER A 98 7.48 -13.09 -10.33
C SER A 98 8.71 -12.96 -11.22
N ALA A 99 8.74 -11.95 -12.10
CA ALA A 99 9.90 -11.64 -12.92
C ALA A 99 11.11 -11.20 -12.08
N TYR A 100 10.91 -10.25 -11.16
CA TYR A 100 11.96 -9.82 -10.22
C TYR A 100 12.58 -11.00 -9.48
N LYS A 101 11.73 -11.89 -8.94
CA LYS A 101 12.20 -13.09 -8.25
C LYS A 101 13.05 -13.98 -9.16
N LYS A 102 12.56 -14.32 -10.35
CA LYS A 102 13.31 -15.16 -11.32
C LYS A 102 14.67 -14.54 -11.65
N ILE A 103 14.72 -13.22 -11.83
CA ILE A 103 15.96 -12.48 -12.11
C ILE A 103 16.91 -12.58 -10.91
N GLU A 104 16.47 -12.29 -9.70
CA GLU A 104 17.35 -12.35 -8.51
C GLU A 104 17.79 -13.77 -8.19
N ASP A 105 16.91 -14.77 -8.30
CA ASP A 105 17.26 -16.19 -8.14
C ASP A 105 18.35 -16.58 -9.16
N SER A 106 18.22 -16.17 -10.43
CA SER A 106 19.23 -16.46 -11.45
C SER A 106 20.59 -15.78 -11.18
N LYS A 107 20.59 -14.59 -10.56
CA LYS A 107 21.82 -13.90 -10.15
C LYS A 107 22.47 -14.58 -8.95
N LEU A 108 21.69 -15.06 -7.98
CA LEU A 108 22.19 -15.80 -6.81
C LEU A 108 22.81 -17.15 -7.19
N ASP A 109 22.32 -17.76 -8.27
CA ASP A 109 22.77 -19.04 -8.80
C ASP A 109 23.92 -18.94 -9.83
N ASP A 110 24.46 -17.74 -10.10
CA ASP A 110 25.42 -17.46 -11.19
C ASP A 110 24.92 -17.89 -12.59
N LYS A 111 23.60 -17.92 -12.80
CA LYS A 111 22.92 -18.34 -14.05
C LYS A 111 22.30 -17.18 -14.82
N TYR A 112 22.61 -15.94 -14.46
CA TYR A 112 21.98 -14.77 -15.09
C TYR A 112 22.26 -14.68 -16.60
N GLU A 113 23.48 -14.98 -17.04
CA GLU A 113 23.82 -15.02 -18.47
C GLU A 113 23.01 -16.06 -19.26
N ASP A 114 22.74 -17.22 -18.65
CA ASP A 114 21.91 -18.25 -19.26
C ASP A 114 20.42 -17.88 -19.24
N PHE A 115 19.99 -17.11 -18.25
CA PHE A 115 18.66 -16.49 -18.23
C PHE A 115 18.52 -15.50 -19.38
N LEU A 116 19.51 -14.60 -19.59
CA LEU A 116 19.49 -13.61 -20.67
C LEU A 116 19.38 -14.26 -22.06
N LYS A 117 20.10 -15.36 -22.30
CA LYS A 117 20.02 -16.12 -23.57
C LYS A 117 18.66 -16.77 -23.84
N LYS A 118 17.81 -16.91 -22.81
CA LYS A 118 16.48 -17.52 -22.88
C LYS A 118 15.35 -16.49 -22.89
N LEU A 119 15.68 -15.20 -22.80
CA LEU A 119 14.68 -14.15 -22.89
C LEU A 119 14.06 -14.14 -24.28
N ASP A 120 12.74 -14.03 -24.31
CA ASP A 120 11.94 -13.88 -25.51
C ASP A 120 11.22 -12.51 -25.49
N ILE A 121 10.55 -12.22 -26.59
CA ILE A 121 9.70 -11.04 -26.76
C ILE A 121 8.73 -10.87 -25.59
N GLY A 122 8.69 -9.65 -25.05
CA GLY A 122 7.86 -9.31 -23.91
C GLY A 122 8.27 -9.93 -22.57
N MET A 123 9.42 -10.58 -22.45
CA MET A 123 9.96 -11.01 -21.15
C MET A 123 10.71 -9.87 -20.46
N ILE A 124 10.63 -9.80 -19.14
CA ILE A 124 11.34 -8.81 -18.33
C ILE A 124 12.82 -9.20 -18.21
N GLN A 125 13.70 -8.31 -18.66
CA GLN A 125 15.15 -8.49 -18.60
C GLN A 125 15.73 -7.96 -17.29
N ASN A 126 15.24 -6.80 -16.86
CA ASN A 126 15.71 -6.06 -15.70
C ASN A 126 14.55 -5.81 -14.76
N ALA A 127 14.74 -6.09 -13.48
CA ALA A 127 13.84 -5.68 -12.42
C ALA A 127 14.62 -5.45 -11.14
N GLU A 128 14.34 -4.36 -10.46
CA GLU A 128 15.03 -3.96 -9.23
C GLU A 128 14.05 -3.33 -8.25
N VAL A 129 14.31 -3.56 -6.96
CA VAL A 129 13.43 -3.11 -5.88
C VAL A 129 14.23 -2.24 -4.92
N PHE A 130 13.74 -1.04 -4.63
CA PHE A 130 14.42 -0.10 -3.74
C PHE A 130 13.52 0.39 -2.61
N SER A 131 14.10 0.61 -1.44
CA SER A 131 13.42 1.28 -0.34
C SER A 131 13.47 2.79 -0.53
N ILE A 132 12.40 3.44 -0.09
CA ILE A 132 12.25 4.89 -0.16
C ILE A 132 12.33 5.46 1.25
N GLY A 133 11.56 4.90 2.17
CA GLY A 133 11.53 5.35 3.56
C GLY A 133 10.36 4.75 4.32
N ARG A 134 10.13 5.27 5.52
CA ARG A 134 8.98 4.88 6.33
C ARG A 134 8.31 6.05 7.00
N TRP A 135 6.99 5.97 7.15
CA TRP A 135 6.23 6.82 8.06
C TRP A 135 5.86 6.03 9.31
N GLU A 136 5.91 6.69 10.45
CA GLU A 136 5.49 6.13 11.74
C GLU A 136 4.35 7.02 12.24
N VAL A 137 3.18 6.41 12.49
CA VAL A 137 1.93 7.10 12.78
C VAL A 137 1.46 6.69 14.17
N GLY A 138 1.68 7.59 15.13
CA GLY A 138 1.48 7.29 16.55
C GLY A 138 2.37 6.13 17.02
N ASP A 139 1.90 5.41 18.03
CA ASP A 139 2.69 4.38 18.71
C ASP A 139 2.43 2.98 18.17
N THR A 140 1.72 2.80 17.06
CA THR A 140 1.25 1.45 16.67
C THR A 140 1.30 1.15 15.19
N LEU A 141 1.43 2.18 14.35
CA LEU A 141 1.28 2.06 12.91
C LEU A 141 2.53 2.57 12.20
N SER A 142 2.97 1.84 11.18
CA SER A 142 4.01 2.28 10.26
C SER A 142 3.66 1.93 8.81
N PHE A 143 4.16 2.75 7.89
CA PHE A 143 4.10 2.52 6.46
C PHE A 143 5.53 2.39 5.94
N LEU A 144 5.87 1.26 5.32
CA LEU A 144 7.10 1.14 4.55
C LEU A 144 6.83 1.51 3.10
N LEU A 145 7.62 2.43 2.57
CA LEU A 145 7.52 2.95 1.22
C LEU A 145 8.67 2.41 0.38
N TRP A 146 8.36 1.81 -0.76
CA TRP A 146 9.33 1.17 -1.63
C TRP A 146 8.84 1.14 -3.09
N ASN A 147 9.72 0.79 -4.02
CA ASN A 147 9.36 0.68 -5.43
C ASN A 147 9.92 -0.57 -6.10
N LEU A 148 9.35 -0.89 -7.26
CA LEU A 148 9.83 -1.86 -8.22
C LEU A 148 10.02 -1.13 -9.56
N THR A 149 11.21 -1.17 -10.12
CA THR A 149 11.47 -0.75 -11.51
C THR A 149 11.68 -1.97 -12.37
N TYR A 150 11.17 -1.97 -13.59
CA TYR A 150 11.36 -3.06 -14.54
C TYR A 150 11.46 -2.57 -15.98
N GLU A 151 12.07 -3.40 -16.82
CA GLU A 151 12.23 -3.18 -18.26
C GLU A 151 12.23 -4.52 -18.98
N SER A 152 11.51 -4.59 -20.09
CA SER A 152 11.48 -5.76 -20.96
C SER A 152 12.79 -5.94 -21.72
N TYR A 153 13.02 -7.13 -22.23
CA TYR A 153 14.00 -7.38 -23.26
C TYR A 153 13.73 -6.45 -24.46
N PRO A 154 14.77 -5.88 -25.11
CA PRO A 154 14.62 -4.94 -26.21
C PRO A 154 14.12 -5.64 -27.48
N ALA A 155 12.81 -5.87 -27.52
CA ALA A 155 12.05 -6.39 -28.64
C ALA A 155 10.78 -5.54 -28.82
N CYS A 156 10.01 -5.78 -29.88
CA CYS A 156 8.72 -5.13 -30.13
C CYS A 156 7.61 -6.15 -29.86
N PRO A 157 6.79 -6.04 -28.79
CA PRO A 157 6.64 -4.87 -27.92
C PRO A 157 7.76 -4.68 -26.91
N ILE A 158 8.10 -3.42 -26.65
CA ILE A 158 8.93 -3.00 -25.52
C ILE A 158 8.01 -2.47 -24.42
N PHE A 159 8.32 -2.75 -23.16
CA PHE A 159 7.65 -2.12 -22.03
C PHE A 159 8.60 -1.90 -20.85
N SER A 160 8.30 -0.89 -20.06
CA SER A 160 9.05 -0.56 -18.85
C SER A 160 8.12 0.12 -17.85
N GLY A 161 8.52 0.12 -16.59
CA GLY A 161 7.73 0.80 -15.59
C GLY A 161 8.41 0.94 -14.24
N LYS A 162 7.79 1.76 -13.41
CA LYS A 162 8.17 1.99 -12.03
C LYS A 162 6.91 2.03 -11.18
N HIS A 163 6.77 1.07 -10.27
CA HIS A 163 5.61 0.94 -9.38
C HIS A 163 6.03 1.26 -7.96
N PHE A 164 5.20 2.02 -7.25
CA PHE A 164 5.45 2.42 -5.87
C PHE A 164 4.44 1.78 -4.95
N PHE A 165 4.91 1.24 -3.84
CA PHE A 165 4.11 0.47 -2.90
C PHE A 165 4.20 1.07 -1.50
N ILE A 166 3.10 0.93 -0.76
CA ILE A 166 3.10 1.00 0.70
C ILE A 166 2.90 -0.39 1.26
N THR A 167 3.63 -0.71 2.31
CA THR A 167 3.34 -1.83 3.20
C THR A 167 2.94 -1.30 4.57
N LEU A 168 1.71 -1.60 4.96
CA LEU A 168 1.11 -1.28 6.25
C LEU A 168 1.59 -2.27 7.30
N ILE A 169 2.24 -1.75 8.33
CA ILE A 169 2.66 -2.47 9.51
C ILE A 169 1.84 -1.94 10.70
N TYR A 170 1.15 -2.85 11.37
CA TYR A 170 0.40 -2.55 12.59
C TYR A 170 0.92 -3.45 13.70
N PHE A 171 1.59 -2.85 14.68
CA PHE A 171 2.45 -3.56 15.62
C PHE A 171 3.48 -4.43 14.88
N ASP A 172 3.70 -5.66 15.34
CA ASP A 172 4.65 -6.61 14.80
C ASP A 172 4.15 -7.37 13.56
N LYS A 173 3.10 -6.87 12.88
CA LYS A 173 2.47 -7.57 11.76
C LYS A 173 2.39 -6.73 10.49
N ILE A 174 2.72 -7.37 9.38
CA ILE A 174 2.40 -6.88 8.04
C ILE A 174 0.92 -7.14 7.78
N VAL A 175 0.15 -6.07 7.69
CA VAL A 175 -1.30 -6.13 7.48
C VAL A 175 -1.61 -6.17 6.00
N HIS A 176 -0.97 -5.32 5.22
CA HIS A 176 -1.34 -5.09 3.83
C HIS A 176 -0.23 -4.43 3.02
N THR A 177 -0.13 -4.77 1.74
CA THR A 177 0.70 -4.07 0.76
C THR A 177 -0.16 -3.66 -0.41
N THR A 178 0.02 -2.46 -0.94
CA THR A 178 -0.72 -2.00 -2.13
C THR A 178 0.11 -1.01 -2.93
N GLN A 179 -0.11 -1.00 -4.24
CA GLN A 179 0.47 0.02 -5.12
C GLN A 179 -0.24 1.35 -4.89
N ILE A 180 0.54 2.39 -4.63
CA ILE A 180 0.05 3.76 -4.46
C ILE A 180 0.27 4.60 -5.71
N ALA A 181 1.26 4.24 -6.51
CA ALA A 181 1.61 5.01 -7.70
C ALA A 181 2.34 4.16 -8.72
N GLY A 182 2.42 4.67 -9.95
CA GLY A 182 3.22 4.05 -10.97
C GLY A 182 3.25 4.85 -12.25
N ILE A 183 4.27 4.57 -13.04
CA ILE A 183 4.34 4.95 -14.45
C ILE A 183 4.75 3.72 -15.23
N GLU A 184 4.04 3.46 -16.31
CA GLU A 184 4.26 2.33 -17.20
C GLU A 184 4.26 2.87 -18.62
N PHE A 185 5.17 2.34 -19.42
CA PHE A 185 5.30 2.65 -20.83
C PHE A 185 5.34 1.34 -21.60
N SER A 186 4.61 1.27 -22.70
CA SER A 186 4.70 0.19 -23.68
C SER A 186 4.67 0.76 -25.09
N ALA A 187 5.36 0.10 -26.01
CA ALA A 187 5.35 0.47 -27.41
C ALA A 187 5.41 -0.78 -28.30
N ASP A 188 4.53 -0.79 -29.30
CA ASP A 188 4.49 -1.74 -30.40
C ASP A 188 4.15 -0.95 -31.66
N ALA A 189 5.17 -0.59 -32.45
CA ALA A 189 5.01 0.40 -33.51
C ALA A 189 3.85 0.02 -34.47
N PRO A 190 2.98 0.98 -34.85
CA PRO A 190 3.04 2.43 -34.61
C PRO A 190 2.42 2.90 -33.28
N VAL A 191 2.03 1.98 -32.41
CA VAL A 191 1.27 2.26 -31.18
C VAL A 191 2.19 2.41 -29.97
N THR A 192 1.86 3.35 -29.09
CA THR A 192 2.45 3.48 -27.76
C THR A 192 1.34 3.61 -26.72
N ALA A 193 1.57 3.08 -25.52
CA ALA A 193 0.66 3.28 -24.40
C ALA A 193 1.43 3.68 -23.14
N GLU A 194 0.90 4.69 -22.45
CA GLU A 194 1.39 5.18 -21.17
C GLU A 194 0.30 4.98 -20.12
N THR A 195 0.64 4.36 -19.00
CA THR A 195 -0.25 4.25 -17.83
C THR A 195 0.37 4.98 -16.64
N PHE A 196 -0.43 5.80 -15.97
CA PHE A 196 -0.04 6.51 -14.77
C PHE A 196 -0.99 6.17 -13.63
N VAL A 197 -0.46 5.79 -12.48
CA VAL A 197 -1.21 5.67 -11.24
C VAL A 197 -0.76 6.77 -10.30
N LEU A 198 -1.69 7.61 -9.86
CA LEU A 198 -1.46 8.67 -8.90
C LEU A 198 -2.25 8.38 -7.62
N GLY A 199 -1.56 8.33 -6.49
CA GLY A 199 -2.12 8.07 -5.17
C GLY A 199 -1.97 9.25 -4.23
N THR A 200 -3.01 9.49 -3.45
CA THR A 200 -2.99 10.38 -2.30
C THR A 200 -3.36 9.59 -1.04
N LEU A 201 -2.46 9.53 -0.06
CA LEU A 201 -2.77 8.98 1.26
C LEU A 201 -3.17 10.13 2.18
N THR A 202 -4.36 10.04 2.81
CA THR A 202 -4.86 11.05 3.73
C THR A 202 -4.49 10.74 5.18
N GLU A 203 -4.62 11.74 6.06
CA GLU A 203 -4.45 11.58 7.51
C GLU A 203 -5.44 10.59 8.12
N SER A 204 -6.64 10.47 7.52
CA SER A 204 -7.66 9.48 7.86
C SER A 204 -7.41 8.10 7.23
N LEU A 205 -6.18 7.80 6.85
CA LEU A 205 -5.75 6.54 6.24
C LEU A 205 -6.60 6.10 5.04
N GLN A 206 -7.08 7.08 4.26
CA GLN A 206 -7.75 6.82 2.99
C GLN A 206 -6.73 6.95 1.87
N LEU A 207 -6.63 5.92 1.04
CA LEU A 207 -5.84 5.94 -0.19
C LEU A 207 -6.79 6.24 -1.36
N LEU A 208 -6.59 7.39 -1.99
CA LEU A 208 -7.31 7.80 -3.20
C LEU A 208 -6.38 7.57 -4.38
N ARG A 209 -6.79 6.74 -5.35
CA ARG A 209 -6.00 6.46 -6.56
C ARG A 209 -6.72 6.95 -7.81
N LYS A 210 -5.94 7.42 -8.76
CA LYS A 210 -6.38 7.74 -10.12
C LYS A 210 -5.46 7.01 -11.09
N LYS A 211 -6.02 6.15 -11.95
CA LYS A 211 -5.32 5.49 -13.05
C LYS A 211 -5.66 6.26 -14.32
N TYR A 212 -4.65 6.65 -15.07
CA TYR A 212 -4.75 7.27 -16.39
C TYR A 212 -4.12 6.33 -17.38
N VAL A 213 -4.81 6.08 -18.50
CA VAL A 213 -4.28 5.30 -19.62
C VAL A 213 -4.35 6.18 -20.85
N LYS A 214 -3.25 6.26 -21.59
CA LYS A 214 -3.15 7.04 -22.82
C LYS A 214 -2.52 6.16 -23.89
N VAL A 215 -3.28 5.85 -24.93
CA VAL A 215 -2.78 5.12 -26.11
C VAL A 215 -2.67 6.11 -27.27
N LYS A 216 -1.52 6.09 -27.93
CA LYS A 216 -1.24 6.91 -29.11
C LYS A 216 -0.90 6.00 -30.28
N GLU A 217 -1.34 6.39 -31.47
CA GLU A 217 -0.79 5.90 -32.73
C GLU A 217 -0.08 7.09 -33.37
N GLU A 218 1.22 6.95 -33.62
CA GLU A 218 2.08 8.09 -33.98
C GLU A 218 1.99 9.23 -32.94
N GLU A 219 1.41 10.37 -33.30
CA GLU A 219 1.20 11.53 -32.42
C GLU A 219 -0.28 11.70 -31.98
N GLU A 220 -1.19 10.89 -32.52
CA GLU A 220 -2.63 11.00 -32.27
C GLU A 220 -3.05 10.14 -31.08
N ILE A 221 -3.77 10.74 -30.12
CA ILE A 221 -4.34 9.99 -29.00
C ILE A 221 -5.58 9.25 -29.51
N ILE A 222 -5.46 7.93 -29.63
CA ILE A 222 -6.57 7.07 -30.07
C ILE A 222 -7.40 6.55 -28.89
N GLU A 223 -6.81 6.49 -27.69
CA GLU A 223 -7.52 6.10 -26.47
C GLU A 223 -7.06 6.92 -25.26
N TYR A 224 -8.02 7.35 -24.45
CA TYR A 224 -7.76 7.97 -23.15
C TYR A 224 -8.77 7.48 -22.11
N GLY A 225 -8.25 6.84 -21.07
CA GLY A 225 -9.03 6.31 -19.95
C GLY A 225 -8.65 6.97 -18.63
N MET A 226 -9.62 7.15 -17.73
CA MET A 226 -9.36 7.55 -16.36
C MET A 226 -10.29 6.85 -15.38
N THR A 227 -9.71 6.11 -14.44
CA THR A 227 -10.42 5.39 -13.39
C THR A 227 -10.04 5.98 -12.03
N LYS A 228 -11.03 6.15 -11.14
CA LYS A 228 -10.81 6.60 -9.76
C LYS A 228 -11.18 5.50 -8.80
N GLU A 229 -10.33 5.30 -7.81
CA GLU A 229 -10.57 4.34 -6.74
C GLU A 229 -10.36 4.97 -5.37
N LYS A 230 -11.15 4.51 -4.40
CA LYS A 230 -11.04 4.92 -3.01
C LYS A 230 -10.90 3.69 -2.12
N TRP A 231 -9.79 3.62 -1.41
CA TRP A 231 -9.45 2.56 -0.49
C TRP A 231 -9.46 3.09 0.94
N ASN A 232 -10.10 2.36 1.84
CA ASN A 232 -10.16 2.72 3.24
C ASN A 232 -9.29 1.74 4.04
N LEU A 233 -8.08 2.17 4.39
CA LEU A 233 -7.14 1.32 5.12
C LEU A 233 -7.58 1.14 6.59
N ASP A 234 -8.32 2.09 7.16
CA ASP A 234 -8.90 1.94 8.51
C ASP A 234 -9.82 0.73 8.61
N LYS A 235 -10.62 0.42 7.57
CA LYS A 235 -11.47 -0.77 7.57
C LYS A 235 -10.65 -2.05 7.70
N LYS A 236 -9.52 -2.15 6.99
CA LYS A 236 -8.61 -3.29 7.11
C LYS A 236 -7.93 -3.33 8.48
N LEU A 237 -7.53 -2.17 8.99
CA LEU A 237 -6.93 -2.05 10.31
C LEU A 237 -7.90 -2.49 11.42
N ASN A 238 -9.17 -2.10 11.32
CA ASN A 238 -10.20 -2.45 12.30
C ASN A 238 -10.51 -3.95 12.28
N TRP A 239 -10.59 -4.57 11.10
CA TRP A 239 -10.71 -6.02 10.99
C TRP A 239 -9.54 -6.75 11.66
N GLU A 240 -8.31 -6.26 11.49
CA GLU A 240 -7.14 -6.85 12.16
C GLU A 240 -7.18 -6.64 13.69
N LYS A 241 -7.63 -5.47 14.17
CA LYS A 241 -7.83 -5.19 15.60
C LYS A 241 -8.83 -6.16 16.24
N GLU A 242 -9.94 -6.43 15.57
CA GLU A 242 -10.96 -7.37 16.05
C GLU A 242 -10.40 -8.79 16.16
N ASN A 243 -9.64 -9.24 15.16
CA ASN A 243 -9.01 -10.57 15.18
C ASN A 243 -7.87 -10.71 16.19
N LEU A 244 -7.20 -9.61 16.54
CA LEU A 244 -6.17 -9.58 17.57
C LEU A 244 -6.72 -9.63 19.00
N ASN A 245 -7.93 -9.13 19.21
CA ASN A 245 -8.58 -9.07 20.53
C ASN A 245 -9.53 -10.25 20.80
N GLY A 246 -9.86 -11.05 19.77
CA GLY A 246 -10.70 -12.26 19.88
C GLY A 246 -9.92 -13.54 20.20
N LYS A 247 -8.65 -13.44 20.59
CA LYS A 247 -7.79 -14.51 21.10
C LYS A 247 -7.31 -14.14 22.50
#